data_AF-A0A0F9B365-F1
#
_entry.id   AF-A0A0F9B365-F1
#
_cell.length_a   1.000
_cell.length_b   1.000
_cell.length_c   1.000
_cell.angle_alpha   90.00
_cell.angle_beta   90.00
_cell.angle_gamma   90.00
#
_symmetry.space_group_name_H-M   'P 1'
#
loop_
_entity.id
_entity.type
_entity.pdbx_description
1 polymer ?
#
loop_
_entity_poly.entity_id
_entity_poly.type
_entity_poly.pdbx_seq_one_letter_code
_entity_poly.pdbx_strand_id
1 'polypeptide(L)' 'YIPLLEVLPKYRRQGIGTTLMRRMAEELTDLYTVDLICDAELQPFYQRLGMQYAGPGMIIHNDARSLERNK' A
#
# COMPACT_ATOMS: atom_id res chain seq x y z
N TYR A 1 -4.64 -0.09 4.43
CA TYR A 1 -3.42 0.73 4.63
C TYR A 1 -2.15 -0.12 4.55
N ILE A 2 -1.29 0.13 3.56
CA ILE A 2 0.01 -0.53 3.37
C ILE A 2 1.12 0.52 3.61
N PRO A 3 1.60 0.72 4.86
CA PRO A 3 2.48 1.83 5.18
C PRO A 3 3.93 1.70 4.68
N LEU A 4 4.42 0.48 4.44
CA LEU A 4 5.87 0.22 4.40
C LEU A 4 6.32 -0.66 3.22
N LEU A 5 5.78 -0.41 2.02
CA LEU A 5 6.28 -1.06 0.81
C LEU A 5 7.16 -0.10 0.00
N GLU A 6 8.48 -0.20 0.19
CA GLU A 6 9.46 0.58 -0.58
C GLU A 6 10.51 -0.33 -1.24
N VAL A 7 10.86 -0.02 -2.49
CA VAL A 7 12.07 -0.54 -3.14
C VAL A 7 13.18 0.50 -3.01
N LEU A 8 14.26 0.13 -2.31
CA LEU A 8 15.42 1.01 -2.13
C LEU A 8 15.93 1.53 -3.49
N PRO A 9 16.41 2.79 -3.58
CA PRO A 9 16.82 3.41 -4.84
C PRO A 9 17.72 2.54 -5.73
N LYS A 10 18.71 1.86 -5.12
CA LYS A 10 19.66 0.98 -5.82
C LYS A 10 19.03 -0.24 -6.50
N TYR A 11 17.82 -0.63 -6.12
CA TYR A 11 17.10 -1.80 -6.64
C TYR A 11 15.86 -1.43 -7.48
N ARG A 12 15.60 -0.14 -7.73
CA ARG A 12 14.44 0.30 -8.52
C ARG A 12 14.60 -0.10 -9.99
N ARG A 13 13.47 -0.14 -10.72
CA ARG A 13 13.37 -0.50 -12.16
C ARG A 13 13.79 -1.93 -12.52
N GLN A 14 13.84 -2.82 -11.53
CA GLN A 14 14.13 -4.26 -11.72
C GLN A 14 12.88 -5.14 -11.57
N GLY A 15 11.67 -4.54 -11.58
CA GLY A 15 10.42 -5.27 -11.39
C GLY A 15 10.08 -5.67 -9.95
N ILE A 16 10.98 -5.44 -8.99
CA ILE A 16 10.80 -5.84 -7.58
C ILE A 16 9.49 -5.32 -6.98
N GLY A 17 9.17 -4.04 -7.18
CA GLY A 17 7.93 -3.45 -6.66
C GLY A 17 6.67 -4.12 -7.23
N THR A 18 6.69 -4.47 -8.52
CA THR A 18 5.60 -5.22 -9.17
C THR A 18 5.46 -6.62 -8.56
N THR A 19 6.58 -7.33 -8.36
CA THR A 19 6.55 -8.67 -7.74
C THR A 19 6.01 -8.61 -6.33
N LEU A 20 6.44 -7.64 -5.52
CA LEU A 20 5.95 -7.49 -4.15
C LEU A 20 4.45 -7.18 -4.11
N MET A 21 3.99 -6.25 -4.96
CA MET A 21 2.56 -5.91 -5.04
C MET A 21 1.69 -7.08 -5.49
N ARG A 22 2.15 -7.90 -6.46
CA ARG A 22 1.40 -9.08 -6.91
C ARG A 22 1.23 -10.10 -5.81
N ARG A 23 2.32 -10.43 -5.10
CA ARG A 23 2.26 -11.34 -3.96
C ARG A 23 1.33 -10.82 -2.88
N MET A 24 1.41 -9.53 -2.57
CA MET A 24 0.52 -8.92 -1.59
C MET A 24 -0.95 -8.96 -2.05
N ALA A 25 -1.23 -8.71 -3.33
CA ALA A 25 -2.59 -8.83 -3.85
C ALA A 25 -3.12 -10.27 -3.77
N GLU A 26 -2.28 -11.27 -4.06
CA GLU A 26 -2.61 -12.69 -3.92
C GLU A 26 -2.94 -13.04 -2.46
N GLU A 27 -2.08 -12.66 -1.51
CA GLU A 27 -2.28 -12.92 -0.07
C GLU A 27 -3.51 -12.21 0.53
N LEU A 28 -3.93 -11.09 -0.07
CA LEU A 28 -5.07 -10.29 0.39
C LEU A 28 -6.35 -10.51 -0.41
N THR A 29 -6.39 -11.53 -1.28
CA THR A 29 -7.52 -11.79 -2.20
C THR A 29 -8.87 -11.93 -1.48
N ASP A 30 -8.87 -12.45 -0.26
CA ASP A 30 -10.09 -12.66 0.53
C ASP A 30 -10.61 -11.38 1.22
N LEU A 31 -9.86 -10.27 1.16
CA LEU A 31 -10.30 -8.99 1.69
C LEU A 31 -11.21 -8.27 0.69
N TYR A 32 -12.26 -7.65 1.21
CA TYR A 32 -13.23 -6.90 0.39
C TYR A 32 -12.59 -5.75 -0.41
N THR A 33 -11.59 -5.05 0.14
CA THR A 33 -10.90 -3.95 -0.56
C THR A 33 -9.47 -3.80 -0.06
N VAL A 34 -8.57 -3.46 -0.99
CA VAL A 34 -7.19 -3.03 -0.70
C VAL A 34 -6.99 -1.61 -1.23
N ASP A 35 -6.85 -0.65 -0.33
CA ASP A 35 -6.59 0.76 -0.62
C ASP A 35 -5.16 1.18 -0.24
N LEU A 36 -4.62 2.14 -1.01
CA LEU A 36 -3.40 2.86 -0.69
C LEU A 36 -3.51 4.33 -1.13
N ILE A 37 -2.77 5.19 -0.43
CA ILE A 37 -2.54 6.57 -0.83
C ILE A 37 -1.15 6.66 -1.44
N CYS A 38 -1.03 7.32 -2.59
CA CYS A 38 0.24 7.53 -3.27
C CYS A 38 0.27 8.89 -3.97
N ASP A 39 1.48 9.33 -4.30
CA ASP A 39 1.69 10.50 -5.14
C ASP A 39 1.13 10.28 -6.55
N ALA A 40 0.70 11.36 -7.20
CA ALA A 40 0.07 11.31 -8.52
C ALA A 40 0.94 10.61 -9.57
N GLU A 41 2.26 10.78 -9.51
CA GLU A 41 3.22 10.16 -10.43
C GLU A 41 3.28 8.62 -10.31
N LEU A 42 2.85 8.05 -9.18
CA LEU A 42 2.84 6.61 -8.95
C LEU A 42 1.51 5.95 -9.37
N GLN A 43 0.44 6.72 -9.63
CA GLN A 43 -0.86 6.17 -10.03
C GLN A 43 -0.78 5.23 -11.26
N PRO A 44 -0.04 5.57 -12.35
CA PRO A 44 0.07 4.67 -13.50
C PRO A 44 0.76 3.34 -13.18
N PHE A 45 1.60 3.28 -12.15
CA PHE A 45 2.19 2.02 -11.69
C PHE A 45 1.13 1.11 -11.07
N TYR A 46 0.31 1.62 -10.16
CA TYR A 46 -0.74 0.84 -9.49
C TYR A 46 -1.91 0.48 -10.42
N GLN A 47 -2.27 1.37 -11.37
CA GLN A 47 -3.29 1.07 -12.38
C GLN A 47 -2.93 -0.14 -13.24
N ARG A 48 -1.65 -0.28 -13.61
CA ARG A 48 -1.15 -1.47 -14.34
C ARG A 48 -1.22 -2.77 -13.53
N LEU A 49 -1.40 -2.67 -12.21
CA LEU A 49 -1.58 -3.79 -11.29
C LEU A 49 -3.06 -4.08 -10.98
N GLY A 50 -4.00 -3.39 -11.64
CA GLY A 50 -5.44 -3.58 -11.48
C GLY A 50 -6.10 -2.68 -10.45
N MET A 51 -5.36 -1.75 -9.83
CA MET A 51 -5.95 -0.78 -8.89
C MET A 51 -6.66 0.35 -9.64
N GLN A 52 -7.75 0.85 -9.06
CA GLN A 52 -8.53 1.95 -9.62
C GLN A 52 -8.28 3.24 -8.83
N TYR A 53 -8.43 4.39 -9.51
CA TYR A 53 -8.35 5.69 -8.84
C TYR A 53 -9.57 5.87 -7.92
N ALA A 54 -9.31 6.08 -6.63
CA ALA A 54 -10.35 6.22 -5.61
C ALA A 54 -10.54 7.67 -5.10
N GLY A 55 -9.71 8.62 -5.54
CA GLY A 55 -9.73 10.02 -5.09
C GLY A 55 -8.42 10.50 -4.47
N PRO A 56 -8.31 11.81 -4.12
CA PRO A 56 -7.17 12.36 -3.40
C PRO A 56 -7.17 11.89 -1.92
N GLY A 57 -5.99 11.80 -1.30
CA GLY A 57 -5.82 11.23 0.03
C GLY A 57 -5.23 12.19 1.06
N MET A 58 -5.79 12.20 2.28
CA MET A 58 -5.25 12.87 3.47
C MET A 58 -5.52 11.98 4.71
N ILE A 59 -4.53 11.76 5.57
CA ILE A 59 -4.63 10.86 6.74
C ILE A 59 -4.15 11.56 8.02
N ILE A 60 -4.82 11.30 9.16
CA ILE A 60 -4.32 11.51 10.53
C ILE A 60 -4.58 10.24 11.35
N HIS A 61 -3.57 9.75 12.08
CA HIS A 61 -3.71 8.66 13.05
C HIS A 61 -3.14 9.08 14.42
N ASN A 62 -3.91 8.92 15.50
CA ASN A 62 -3.50 9.13 16.90
C ASN A 62 -4.09 8.04 17.80
N ASP A 63 -3.28 7.40 18.67
CA ASP A 63 -3.66 7.06 20.06
C ASP A 63 -2.49 6.49 20.91
N ALA A 64 -2.19 7.14 22.03
CA ALA A 64 -1.23 6.71 23.05
C ALA A 64 -1.83 5.73 24.11
N ARG A 65 -2.97 5.06 23.85
CA ARG A 65 -3.74 4.33 24.89
C ARG A 65 -4.16 2.89 24.61
N SER A 66 -3.84 2.27 23.48
CA SER A 66 -4.35 0.91 23.17
C SER A 66 -3.58 -0.25 23.82
N LEU A 67 -2.52 0.01 24.60
CA LEU A 67 -1.72 -1.04 25.28
C LEU A 67 -2.15 -1.36 26.73
N GLU A 68 -3.07 -0.61 27.34
CA GLU A 68 -3.49 -0.86 28.74
C GLU A 68 -4.68 -1.81 28.88
N ARG A 69 -5.29 -2.29 27.80
CA ARG A 69 -6.53 -3.09 27.86
C ARG A 69 -6.34 -4.60 27.71
N ASN A 70 -5.11 -5.08 27.95
CA ASN A 70 -4.76 -6.49 28.13
C ASN A 70 -3.84 -6.66 29.36
N LYS A 71 -4.28 -6.15 30.50
CA LYS A 71 -3.87 -6.62 31.84
C LYS A 71 -5.11 -6.85 32.68
#